data_AF-A0A7G6YTP1-F1
#
_entry.id   AF-A0A7G6YTP1-F1
#
_cell.length_a   1.000
_cell.length_b   1.000
_cell.length_c   1.000
_cell.angle_alpha   90.00
_cell.angle_beta   90.00
_cell.angle_gamma   90.00
#
_symmetry.space_group_name_H-M   'P 1'
#
loop_
_entity.id
_entity.type
_entity.pdbx_description
1 polymer ?
#
loop_
_entity_poly.entity_id
_entity_poly.type
_entity_poly.pdbx_seq_one_letter_code
_entity_poly.pdbx_strand_id
1 'polypeptide(L)'
;MNSGEWQGHLVHRLVATRFLPNTENKPTVNHRDSNRQNNAADNLEWATYKEQAHHARSTGLATVKRGPQHHMYGTHQSETTKARMASAHVGEGHPKFIGWYITPNGRFASAREGARANDIHHGRLVRNCREGKMVSEGWDFEQAQQAHALAIAA
;
A
#
# COMPACT_ATOMS: atom_id res chain seq x y z
N MET A 1 -37.69 14.50 -16.24
CA MET A 1 -38.02 14.61 -14.81
C MET A 1 -36.76 14.26 -14.05
N ASN A 2 -36.07 15.26 -13.48
CA ASN A 2 -34.88 15.00 -12.66
C ASN A 2 -35.36 14.39 -11.36
N SER A 3 -35.02 13.12 -11.12
CA SER A 3 -35.16 12.49 -9.81
C SER A 3 -34.44 13.36 -8.78
N GLY A 4 -35.17 13.93 -7.83
CA GLY A 4 -34.59 14.73 -6.76
C GLY A 4 -33.65 13.87 -5.93
N GLU A 5 -32.35 14.06 -6.12
CA GLU A 5 -31.33 13.40 -5.31
C GLU A 5 -31.26 14.08 -3.94
N TRP A 6 -31.43 13.30 -2.88
CA TRP A 6 -31.26 13.77 -1.51
C TRP A 6 -29.77 13.83 -1.17
N GLN A 7 -29.25 15.03 -0.90
CA GLN A 7 -27.87 15.22 -0.45
C GLN A 7 -27.81 15.37 1.07
N GLY A 8 -27.22 14.38 1.74
CA GLY A 8 -26.95 14.44 3.17
C GLY A 8 -25.67 15.22 3.46
N HIS A 9 -25.74 16.23 4.33
CA HIS A 9 -24.57 16.99 4.77
C HIS A 9 -24.33 16.82 6.28
N LEU A 10 -23.06 16.85 6.69
CA LEU A 10 -22.68 16.86 8.10
C LEU A 10 -22.80 18.28 8.66
N VAL A 11 -23.56 18.45 9.74
CA VAL A 11 -23.83 19.76 10.36
C VAL A 11 -22.54 20.53 10.68
N HIS A 12 -21.56 19.91 11.32
CA HIS A 12 -20.28 20.56 11.65
C HIS A 12 -19.51 21.04 10.41
N ARG A 13 -19.63 20.35 9.26
CA ARG A 13 -18.98 20.82 8.02
C ARG A 13 -19.66 22.06 7.47
N LEU A 14 -21.00 22.12 7.54
CA LEU A 14 -21.76 23.30 7.12
C LEU A 14 -21.41 24.51 7.99
N VAL A 15 -21.39 24.32 9.32
CA VAL A 15 -20.98 25.36 10.28
C VAL A 15 -19.54 25.82 9.98
N ALA A 16 -18.58 24.90 9.92
CA ALA A 16 -17.19 25.26 9.67
C ALA A 16 -17.00 25.97 8.32
N THR A 17 -17.65 25.51 7.25
CA THR A 17 -17.57 26.15 5.93
C THR A 17 -18.11 27.58 5.96
N ARG A 18 -19.13 27.86 6.77
CA ARG A 18 -19.75 29.19 6.83
C ARG A 18 -19.01 30.15 7.76
N PHE A 19 -18.50 29.67 8.89
CA PHE A 19 -18.02 30.50 10.01
C PHE A 19 -16.51 30.43 10.24
N LEU A 20 -15.81 29.42 9.71
CA LEU A 20 -14.36 29.25 9.88
C LEU A 20 -13.64 29.35 8.53
N PRO A 21 -12.77 30.35 8.32
CA PRO A 21 -11.96 30.42 7.11
C PRO A 21 -11.00 29.21 7.05
N ASN A 22 -10.90 28.60 5.87
CA ASN A 22 -9.99 27.49 5.61
C ASN A 22 -8.80 27.96 4.75
N THR A 23 -7.93 28.78 5.32
CA THR A 23 -6.80 29.40 4.60
C THR A 23 -5.80 28.36 4.07
N GLU A 24 -5.67 27.23 4.74
CA GLU A 24 -4.75 26.14 4.40
C GLU A 24 -5.40 25.04 3.54
N ASN A 25 -6.67 25.21 3.14
CA ASN A 25 -7.44 24.22 2.37
C ASN A 25 -7.41 22.80 2.98
N LYS A 26 -7.48 22.72 4.31
CA LYS A 26 -7.48 21.42 4.99
C LYS A 26 -8.77 20.64 4.68
N PRO A 27 -8.68 19.32 4.49
CA PRO A 27 -9.80 18.52 3.97
C PRO A 27 -10.87 18.18 5.01
N THR A 28 -10.56 18.23 6.31
CA THR A 28 -11.45 17.74 7.38
C THR A 28 -11.72 18.80 8.45
N VAL A 29 -12.81 18.62 9.19
CA VAL A 29 -13.17 19.43 10.35
C VAL A 29 -13.09 18.52 11.58
N ASN A 30 -12.46 19.00 12.65
CA ASN A 30 -12.30 18.30 13.92
C ASN A 30 -13.05 19.03 15.04
N HIS A 31 -13.48 18.27 16.06
CA HIS A 31 -14.08 18.79 17.29
C HIS A 31 -12.99 18.89 18.36
N ARG A 32 -12.70 20.10 18.85
CA ARG A 32 -11.64 20.34 19.84
C ARG A 32 -11.91 19.57 21.13
N ASP A 33 -13.14 19.61 21.61
CA ASP A 33 -13.61 18.91 22.82
C ASP A 33 -13.87 17.40 22.64
N SER A 34 -13.65 16.85 21.45
CA SER A 34 -13.97 15.45 21.11
C SER A 34 -15.47 15.07 21.17
N ASN A 35 -16.37 16.03 21.37
CA ASN A 35 -17.81 15.83 21.42
C ASN A 35 -18.47 16.15 20.07
N ARG A 36 -18.86 15.10 19.33
CA ARG A 36 -19.51 15.21 18.01
C ARG A 36 -20.86 15.92 18.01
N GLN A 37 -21.48 16.12 19.18
CA GLN A 37 -22.75 16.85 19.31
C GLN A 37 -22.54 18.36 19.47
N ASN A 38 -21.34 18.79 19.90
CA ASN A 38 -21.02 20.20 20.08
C ASN A 38 -20.53 20.83 18.77
N ASN A 39 -21.48 21.31 17.95
CA ASN A 39 -21.20 21.88 16.64
C ASN A 39 -21.00 23.41 16.67
N ALA A 40 -20.67 24.00 17.81
CA ALA A 40 -20.38 25.43 17.91
C ALA A 40 -19.11 25.77 17.11
N ALA A 41 -19.12 26.90 16.38
CA ALA A 41 -18.04 27.24 15.44
C ALA A 41 -16.67 27.39 16.12
N ASP A 42 -16.65 27.85 17.38
CA ASP A 42 -15.47 27.95 18.23
C ASP A 42 -14.92 26.58 18.68
N ASN A 43 -15.78 25.56 18.80
CA ASN A 43 -15.39 24.18 19.09
C ASN A 43 -14.86 23.41 17.86
N LEU A 44 -15.02 23.98 16.67
CA LEU A 44 -14.57 23.35 15.42
C LEU A 44 -13.22 23.89 14.97
N GLU A 45 -12.46 23.07 14.27
CA GLU A 45 -11.21 23.48 13.62
C GLU A 45 -11.00 22.71 12.31
N TRP A 46 -10.34 23.35 11.35
CA TRP A 46 -9.90 22.69 10.13
C TRP A 46 -8.65 21.85 10.43
N ALA A 47 -8.65 20.59 9.99
CA ALA A 47 -7.61 19.61 10.25
C ALA A 47 -7.29 18.75 9.01
N THR A 48 -6.07 18.28 8.92
CA THR A 48 -5.64 17.19 8.04
C THR A 48 -5.97 15.84 8.69
N TYR A 49 -6.00 14.77 7.90
CA TYR A 49 -6.18 13.42 8.42
C TYR A 49 -5.11 13.04 9.46
N LYS A 50 -3.88 13.55 9.30
CA LYS A 50 -2.79 13.30 10.26
C LYS A 50 -3.03 14.00 11.59
N GLU A 51 -3.45 15.27 11.56
CA GLU A 51 -3.78 16.04 12.75
C GLU A 51 -4.98 15.43 13.49
N GLN A 52 -6.05 15.08 12.78
CA GLN A 52 -7.22 14.43 13.37
C GLN A 52 -6.86 13.08 14.02
N ALA A 53 -6.06 12.26 13.33
CA ALA A 53 -5.59 10.99 13.88
C ALA A 53 -4.68 11.18 15.11
N HIS A 54 -3.87 12.24 15.11
CA HIS A 54 -3.06 12.60 16.27
C HIS A 54 -3.93 13.03 17.45
N HIS A 55 -4.90 13.93 17.22
CA HIS A 55 -5.87 14.38 18.23
C HIS A 55 -6.63 13.20 18.85
N ALA A 56 -7.13 12.29 18.02
CA ALA A 56 -7.84 11.10 18.49
C ALA A 56 -6.95 10.20 19.37
N ARG A 57 -5.63 10.13 19.10
CA ARG A 57 -4.69 9.39 19.97
C ARG A 57 -4.40 10.14 21.26
N SER A 58 -4.16 11.46 21.20
CA SER A 58 -3.85 12.26 22.38
C SER A 58 -5.03 12.40 23.34
N THR A 59 -6.25 12.38 22.81
CA THR A 59 -7.50 12.42 23.60
C THR A 59 -8.00 11.04 24.04
N GLY A 60 -7.32 9.95 23.64
CA GLY A 60 -7.71 8.59 24.00
C GLY A 60 -8.93 8.05 23.24
N LEU A 61 -9.49 8.78 22.27
CA LEU A 61 -10.57 8.30 21.40
C LEU A 61 -10.14 7.10 20.53
N ALA A 62 -8.87 7.04 20.14
CA ALA A 62 -8.31 5.99 19.30
C ALA A 62 -7.27 5.16 20.05
N THR A 63 -7.74 4.14 20.78
CA THR A 63 -6.85 3.16 21.43
C THR A 63 -6.40 2.09 20.45
N VAL A 64 -5.09 1.95 20.24
CA VAL A 64 -4.54 0.84 19.45
C VAL A 64 -4.54 -0.42 20.32
N LYS A 65 -5.47 -1.35 20.05
CA LYS A 65 -5.44 -2.69 20.67
C LYS A 65 -4.19 -3.42 20.20
N ARG A 66 -3.37 -3.92 21.12
CA ARG A 66 -2.15 -4.68 20.83
C ARG A 66 -2.22 -6.03 21.54
N GLY A 67 -1.35 -6.96 21.18
CA GLY A 67 -1.25 -8.24 21.87
C GLY A 67 -2.62 -8.95 21.98
N PRO A 68 -2.91 -9.64 23.09
CA PRO A 68 -4.16 -10.37 23.30
C PRO A 68 -5.44 -9.54 23.15
N GLN A 69 -5.39 -8.22 23.30
CA GLN A 69 -6.55 -7.36 23.10
C GLN A 69 -6.90 -7.16 21.61
N HIS A 70 -5.97 -7.45 20.70
CA HIS A 70 -6.18 -7.32 19.26
C HIS A 70 -6.87 -8.58 18.71
N HIS A 71 -7.95 -8.40 17.94
CA HIS A 71 -8.77 -9.52 17.43
C HIS A 71 -8.01 -10.51 16.53
N MET A 72 -6.90 -10.09 15.91
CA MET A 72 -6.04 -10.98 15.11
C MET A 72 -4.91 -11.64 15.93
N TYR A 73 -4.82 -11.41 17.24
CA TYR A 73 -3.75 -11.98 18.05
C TYR A 73 -3.87 -13.50 18.12
N GLY A 74 -2.76 -14.19 17.89
CA GLY A 74 -2.71 -15.66 17.83
C GLY A 74 -3.35 -16.27 16.59
N THR A 75 -3.86 -15.47 15.65
CA THR A 75 -4.36 -16.00 14.37
C THR A 75 -3.20 -16.41 13.46
N HIS A 76 -3.29 -17.60 12.88
CA HIS A 76 -2.32 -18.10 11.91
C HIS A 76 -3.02 -18.38 10.59
N GLN A 77 -2.41 -17.94 9.49
CA GLN A 77 -2.88 -18.29 8.16
C GLN A 77 -2.69 -19.77 7.89
N SER A 78 -3.63 -20.41 7.18
CA SER A 78 -3.48 -21.78 6.73
C SER A 78 -2.28 -21.92 5.80
N GLU A 79 -1.66 -23.10 5.76
CA GLU A 79 -0.56 -23.39 4.84
C GLU A 79 -0.96 -23.19 3.38
N THR A 80 -2.21 -23.53 3.03
CA THR A 80 -2.78 -23.28 1.70
C THR A 80 -2.82 -21.79 1.35
N THR A 81 -3.18 -20.93 2.31
CA THR A 81 -3.22 -19.48 2.11
C THR A 81 -1.82 -18.90 1.99
N LYS A 82 -0.88 -19.36 2.83
CA LYS A 82 0.54 -18.97 2.74
C LYS A 82 1.13 -19.35 1.38
N ALA A 83 0.86 -20.56 0.91
CA ALA A 83 1.32 -21.03 -0.40
C ALA A 83 0.73 -20.18 -1.54
N ARG A 84 -0.59 -19.92 -1.54
CA ARG A 84 -1.24 -19.05 -2.53
C ARG A 84 -0.63 -17.64 -2.54
N MET A 85 -0.41 -17.05 -1.37
CA MET A 85 0.22 -15.73 -1.24
C MET A 85 1.66 -15.75 -1.76
N ALA A 86 2.44 -16.78 -1.43
CA ALA A 86 3.82 -16.94 -1.89
C ALA A 86 3.89 -17.06 -3.42
N SER A 87 3.04 -17.89 -4.04
CA SER A 87 3.00 -18.04 -5.50
C SER A 87 2.61 -16.75 -6.22
N ALA A 88 1.76 -15.92 -5.63
CA ALA A 88 1.42 -14.61 -6.18
C ALA A 88 2.59 -13.59 -6.14
N HIS A 89 3.66 -13.89 -5.38
CA HIS A 89 4.83 -13.03 -5.23
C HIS A 89 6.06 -13.48 -6.04
N VAL A 90 5.90 -14.43 -6.96
CA VAL A 90 6.99 -14.96 -7.79
C VAL A 90 6.61 -14.90 -9.27
N GLY A 91 7.60 -14.62 -10.12
CA GLY A 91 7.41 -14.60 -11.58
C GLY A 91 6.42 -13.55 -12.05
N GLU A 92 5.83 -13.79 -13.22
CA GLU A 92 4.98 -12.83 -13.94
C GLU A 92 3.73 -12.36 -13.17
N GLY A 93 3.29 -13.13 -12.16
CA GLY A 93 2.16 -12.73 -11.31
C GLY A 93 2.47 -11.60 -10.34
N HIS A 94 3.75 -11.29 -10.10
CA HIS A 94 4.14 -10.23 -9.17
C HIS A 94 4.21 -8.86 -9.86
N PRO A 95 3.56 -7.80 -9.33
CA PRO A 95 3.54 -6.47 -9.97
C PRO A 95 4.91 -5.83 -10.21
N LYS A 96 5.95 -6.26 -9.48
CA LYS A 96 7.33 -5.79 -9.66
C LYS A 96 8.24 -6.84 -10.30
N PHE A 97 7.67 -7.86 -10.93
CA PHE A 97 8.46 -8.78 -11.74
C PHE A 97 9.00 -8.05 -12.96
N ILE A 98 10.30 -8.16 -13.17
CA ILE A 98 11.02 -7.40 -14.20
C ILE A 98 11.66 -8.29 -15.27
N GLY A 99 11.70 -9.61 -15.07
CA GLY A 99 12.39 -10.54 -15.95
C GLY A 99 13.07 -11.68 -15.23
N TRP A 100 13.74 -12.51 -16.02
CA TRP A 100 14.35 -13.76 -15.63
C TRP A 100 15.88 -13.63 -15.54
N TYR A 101 16.45 -14.20 -14.49
CA TYR A 101 17.89 -14.31 -14.32
C TYR A 101 18.39 -15.60 -14.96
N ILE A 102 19.24 -15.47 -15.96
CA ILE A 102 19.89 -16.58 -16.66
C ILE A 102 21.26 -16.80 -16.03
N THR A 103 21.55 -18.04 -15.67
CA THR A 103 22.82 -18.47 -15.08
C THR A 103 23.23 -19.82 -15.70
N PRO A 104 24.49 -20.25 -15.54
CA PRO A 104 24.92 -21.59 -15.96
C PRO A 104 24.06 -22.73 -15.36
N ASN A 105 23.51 -22.51 -14.17
CA ASN A 105 22.68 -23.49 -13.45
C ASN A 105 21.18 -23.36 -13.74
N GLY A 106 20.77 -22.51 -14.69
CA GLY A 106 19.39 -22.39 -15.15
C GLY A 106 18.81 -20.97 -15.14
N ARG A 107 17.49 -20.89 -15.34
CA ARG A 107 16.70 -19.66 -15.48
C ARG A 107 15.78 -19.47 -14.27
N PHE A 108 15.82 -18.30 -13.64
CA PHE A 108 15.15 -18.04 -12.36
C PHE A 108 14.32 -16.76 -12.37
N ALA A 109 13.10 -16.82 -11.82
CA ALA A 109 12.22 -15.65 -11.68
C ALA A 109 12.64 -14.70 -10.54
N SER A 110 13.55 -15.14 -9.68
CA SER A 110 14.00 -14.42 -8.49
C SER A 110 15.51 -14.46 -8.38
N ALA A 111 16.12 -13.30 -8.12
CA ALA A 111 17.55 -13.20 -7.88
C ALA A 111 17.99 -14.08 -6.70
N ARG A 112 17.15 -14.26 -5.69
CA ARG A 112 17.48 -15.09 -4.51
C ARG A 112 17.49 -16.58 -4.82
N GLU A 113 16.57 -17.04 -5.67
CA GLU A 113 16.53 -18.44 -6.08
C GLU A 113 17.75 -18.77 -6.93
N GLY A 114 18.03 -17.95 -7.94
CA GLY A 114 19.23 -18.12 -8.75
C GLY A 114 20.52 -18.05 -7.94
N ALA A 115 20.59 -17.21 -6.90
CA ALA A 115 21.80 -17.09 -6.10
C ALA A 115 22.05 -18.35 -5.28
N ARG A 116 21.00 -18.93 -4.69
CA ARG A 116 21.11 -20.21 -3.97
C ARG A 116 21.52 -21.34 -4.90
N ALA A 117 20.94 -21.40 -6.10
CA ALA A 117 21.28 -22.43 -7.09
C ALA A 117 22.73 -22.34 -7.60
N ASN A 118 23.37 -21.17 -7.48
CA ASN A 118 24.75 -20.94 -7.90
C ASN A 118 25.72 -20.75 -6.72
N ASP A 119 25.27 -20.97 -5.48
CA ASP A 119 26.04 -20.76 -4.24
C ASP A 119 26.73 -19.38 -4.16
N ILE A 120 26.01 -18.32 -4.55
CA ILE A 120 26.50 -16.94 -4.51
C ILE A 120 25.52 -16.01 -3.80
N HIS A 121 26.01 -14.85 -3.37
CA HIS A 121 25.15 -13.80 -2.84
C HIS A 121 24.25 -13.21 -3.94
N HIS A 122 22.96 -12.99 -3.65
CA HIS A 122 21.98 -12.47 -4.62
C HIS A 122 22.37 -11.14 -5.28
N GLY A 123 23.08 -10.26 -4.58
CA GLY A 123 23.63 -9.04 -5.18
C GLY A 123 24.70 -9.30 -6.24
N ARG A 124 25.51 -10.36 -6.06
CA ARG A 124 26.48 -10.79 -7.06
C ARG A 124 25.78 -11.34 -8.30
N LEU A 125 24.70 -12.11 -8.12
CA LEU A 125 23.88 -12.59 -9.24
C LEU A 125 23.27 -11.43 -10.03
N VAL A 126 22.65 -10.45 -9.33
CA VAL A 126 22.09 -9.26 -9.99
C VAL A 126 23.15 -8.54 -10.81
N ARG A 127 24.35 -8.36 -10.25
CA ARG A 127 25.48 -7.74 -10.94
C ARG A 127 25.92 -8.54 -12.18
N ASN A 128 26.01 -9.86 -12.06
CA ASN A 128 26.45 -10.72 -13.15
C ASN A 128 25.45 -10.72 -14.32
N CYS A 129 24.16 -10.83 -14.03
CA CYS A 129 23.08 -10.94 -15.01
C CYS A 129 22.62 -9.58 -15.56
N ARG A 130 22.39 -8.57 -14.72
CA ARG A 130 21.79 -7.28 -15.14
C ARG A 130 22.81 -6.24 -15.57
N GLU A 131 24.02 -6.25 -15.03
CA GLU A 131 25.09 -5.32 -15.43
C GLU A 131 25.98 -5.90 -16.54
N GLY A 132 25.65 -7.08 -17.06
CA GLY A 132 26.32 -7.69 -18.21
C GLY A 132 27.78 -8.10 -17.98
N LYS A 133 28.22 -8.20 -16.71
CA LYS A 133 29.64 -8.44 -16.40
C LYS A 133 30.13 -9.86 -16.70
N MET A 134 29.23 -10.82 -16.89
CA MET A 134 29.56 -12.24 -17.09
C MET A 134 28.77 -12.89 -18.23
N VAL A 135 28.35 -12.12 -19.24
CA VAL A 135 27.59 -12.63 -20.40
C VAL A 135 28.35 -13.72 -21.15
N SER A 136 29.67 -13.58 -21.29
CA SER A 136 30.54 -14.60 -21.90
C SER A 136 30.60 -15.91 -21.12
N GLU A 137 30.19 -15.91 -19.85
CA GLU A 137 30.19 -17.06 -18.95
C GLU A 137 28.76 -17.63 -18.75
N GLY A 138 27.80 -17.23 -19.59
CA GLY A 138 26.42 -17.74 -19.55
C GLY A 138 25.51 -17.04 -18.52
N TRP A 139 25.87 -15.84 -18.07
CA TRP A 139 25.05 -15.03 -17.16
C TRP A 139 24.35 -13.92 -17.93
N ASP A 140 23.02 -13.88 -17.86
CA ASP A 140 22.23 -12.87 -18.59
C ASP A 140 20.95 -12.53 -17.84
N PHE A 141 20.27 -11.46 -18.26
CA PHE A 141 18.97 -11.07 -17.73
C PHE A 141 17.97 -10.83 -18.87
N GLU A 142 16.96 -11.70 -18.92
CA GLU A 142 15.89 -11.63 -19.90
C GLU A 142 14.74 -10.77 -19.34
N GLN A 143 14.59 -9.53 -19.81
CA GLN A 143 13.47 -8.68 -19.39
C GLN A 143 12.13 -9.32 -19.75
N ALA A 144 11.18 -9.31 -18.80
CA ALA A 144 9.82 -9.70 -19.10
C ALA A 144 9.22 -8.69 -20.09
N GLN A 145 8.68 -9.17 -21.21
CA GLN A 145 7.94 -8.30 -22.12
C GLN A 145 6.74 -7.71 -21.37
N GLN A 146 6.61 -6.39 -21.37
CA GLN A 146 5.38 -5.76 -20.87
C GLN A 146 4.22 -6.32 -21.68
N ALA A 147 3.27 -6.98 -21.02
CA ALA A 147 1.96 -7.22 -21.59
C ALA A 147 1.32 -5.83 -21.80
N HIS A 148 1.59 -5.22 -22.95
CA HIS A 148 0.79 -4.13 -23.45
C HIS A 148 -0.62 -4.71 -23.63
N ALA A 149 -1.51 -4.35 -22.72
CA ALA A 149 -2.93 -4.65 -22.84
C ALA A 149 -3.47 -3.96 -24.09
N LEU A 150 -3.39 -4.63 -25.24
CA LEU A 150 -4.29 -4.38 -26.35
C LEU A 150 -5.63 -5.04 -26.01
N ALA A 151 -6.38 -4.35 -25.15
CA ALA A 151 -7.82 -4.56 -24.98
C ALA A 151 -8.54 -3.28 -25.39
N ILE A 152 -8.42 -2.92 -26.68
CA ILE A 152 -9.37 -2.02 -27.35
C ILE A 152 -9.67 -2.67 -28.71
N ALA A 153 -10.97 -2.89 -28.94
CA ALA A 153 -11.65 -3.32 -30.17
C ALA A 153 -11.66 -4.83 -30.50
N ALA A 154 -12.69 -5.51 -29.98
CA ALA A 154 -13.54 -6.43 -30.74
C ALA A 154 -14.94 -6.45 -30.11
#